data_AF-A0A836WZV2-F1
#
_entry.id   AF-A0A836WZV2-F1
#
_cell.length_a   1.000
_cell.length_b   1.000
_cell.length_c   1.000
_cell.angle_alpha   90.00
_cell.angle_beta   90.00
_cell.angle_gamma   90.00
#
_symmetry.space_group_name_H-M   'P 1'
#
loop_
_entity.id
_entity.type
_entity.pdbx_description
1 polymer ?
#
loop_
_entity_poly.entity_id
_entity_poly.type
_entity_poly.pdbx_seq_one_letter_code
_entity_poly.pdbx_strand_id
1 'polypeptide(L)'
;MRAQRLLQLAEAGGVPALLGSTVELGIGTAAAVHLAAATAPVTWSSDLVGPGLLCGDIVTPTFTYADGSLAVPAGLGIDLDPDLLLRYTATQP
;
A
#
# COMPACT_ATOMS: atom_id res chain seq x y z
N MET A 1 3.32 1.21 -12.85
CA MET A 1 3.34 0.69 -14.25
C MET A 1 4.00 -0.68 -14.44
N ARG A 2 4.96 -1.15 -13.62
CA ARG A 2 5.52 -2.51 -13.79
C ARG A 2 4.61 -3.60 -13.21
N ALA A 3 4.16 -3.44 -11.96
CA ALA A 3 3.24 -4.38 -11.31
C ALA A 3 1.95 -4.59 -12.11
N GLN A 4 1.31 -3.51 -12.60
CA GLN A 4 0.11 -3.59 -13.43
C GLN A 4 0.30 -4.43 -14.71
N ARG A 5 1.48 -4.38 -15.35
CA ARG A 5 1.75 -5.22 -16.54
C ARG A 5 1.83 -6.71 -16.20
N LEU A 6 2.40 -7.05 -15.03
CA LEU A 6 2.42 -8.43 -14.55
C LEU A 6 1.01 -8.92 -14.20
N LEU A 7 0.19 -8.06 -13.59
CA LEU A 7 -1.19 -8.38 -13.28
C LEU A 7 -2.04 -8.57 -14.56
N GLN A 8 -1.85 -7.74 -15.58
CA GLN A 8 -2.51 -7.93 -16.89
C GLN A 8 -2.13 -9.26 -17.55
N LEU A 9 -0.87 -9.70 -17.41
CA LEU A 9 -0.45 -11.01 -17.88
C LEU A 9 -1.12 -12.14 -17.08
N ALA A 10 -1.21 -11.99 -15.76
CA ALA A 10 -1.91 -12.94 -14.90
C ALA A 10 -3.41 -13.03 -15.27
N GLU A 11 -4.06 -11.90 -15.51
CA GLU A 11 -5.45 -11.81 -15.97
C GLU A 11 -5.65 -12.54 -17.31
N ALA A 12 -4.79 -12.28 -18.29
CA ALA A 12 -4.84 -12.96 -19.59
C ALA A 12 -4.64 -14.48 -19.48
N GLY A 13 -3.88 -14.94 -18.47
CA GLY A 13 -3.65 -16.36 -18.17
C GLY A 13 -4.68 -16.99 -17.23
N GLY A 14 -5.66 -16.24 -16.73
CA GLY A 14 -6.62 -16.73 -15.73
C GLY A 14 -5.98 -17.09 -14.38
N VAL A 15 -4.83 -16.48 -14.05
CA VAL A 15 -4.08 -16.73 -12.82
C VAL A 15 -4.48 -15.70 -11.76
N PRO A 16 -5.02 -16.11 -10.60
CA PRO A 16 -5.28 -15.19 -9.51
C PRO A 16 -3.98 -14.65 -8.91
N ALA A 17 -4.05 -13.44 -8.36
CA ALA A 17 -2.91 -12.74 -7.77
C ALA A 17 -3.23 -12.20 -6.37
N LEU A 18 -2.16 -11.93 -5.63
CA LEU A 18 -2.13 -11.07 -4.45
C LEU A 18 -1.09 -9.97 -4.70
N LEU A 19 -1.18 -8.88 -3.93
CA LEU A 19 -0.11 -7.90 -3.83
C LEU A 19 0.76 -8.21 -2.61
N GLY A 20 2.06 -8.37 -2.88
CA GLY A 20 3.08 -8.51 -1.86
C GLY A 20 3.50 -7.17 -1.28
N SER A 21 3.82 -7.15 0.00
CA SER A 21 4.38 -6.02 0.74
C SER A 21 5.86 -6.25 1.06
N THR A 22 6.66 -5.19 1.01
CA THR A 22 8.01 -5.15 1.60
C THR A 22 8.07 -4.34 2.88
N VAL A 23 6.91 -4.22 3.57
CA VAL A 23 6.72 -3.41 4.78
C VAL A 23 6.89 -1.93 4.47
N GLU A 24 6.15 -1.45 3.48
CA GLU A 24 6.16 -0.04 3.09
C GLU A 24 5.53 0.87 4.15
N LEU A 25 5.97 2.14 4.15
CA LEU A 25 5.24 3.25 4.78
C LEU A 25 3.94 3.55 4.03
N GLY A 26 3.08 4.39 4.61
CA GLY A 26 1.73 4.64 4.10
C GLY A 26 1.65 5.15 2.67
N ILE A 27 2.68 5.81 2.13
CA ILE A 27 2.74 6.19 0.71
C ILE A 27 2.74 4.95 -0.20
N GLY A 28 3.57 3.96 0.13
CA GLY A 28 3.64 2.71 -0.63
C GLY A 28 2.38 1.88 -0.45
N THR A 29 1.84 1.83 0.77
CA THR A 29 0.55 1.17 1.04
C THR A 29 -0.60 1.80 0.26
N ALA A 30 -0.71 3.13 0.21
CA ALA A 30 -1.73 3.82 -0.59
C ALA A 30 -1.65 3.42 -2.06
N ALA A 31 -0.44 3.45 -2.64
CA ALA A 31 -0.24 3.04 -4.03
C ALA A 31 -0.65 1.58 -4.28
N ALA A 32 -0.31 0.67 -3.36
CA ALA A 32 -0.69 -0.74 -3.45
C ALA A 32 -2.20 -0.96 -3.31
N VAL A 33 -2.86 -0.29 -2.36
CA VAL A 33 -4.32 -0.36 -2.16
C VAL A 33 -5.07 0.11 -3.41
N HIS A 34 -4.64 1.22 -4.02
CA HIS A 34 -5.22 1.67 -5.28
C HIS A 34 -4.99 0.69 -6.43
N LEU A 35 -3.80 0.10 -6.52
CA LEU A 35 -3.53 -0.92 -7.53
C LEU A 35 -4.42 -2.14 -7.33
N ALA A 36 -4.58 -2.63 -6.10
CA ALA A 36 -5.46 -3.76 -5.79
C ALA A 36 -6.91 -3.45 -6.19
N ALA A 37 -7.43 -2.28 -5.78
CA ALA A 37 -8.79 -1.87 -6.08
C ALA A 37 -9.08 -1.74 -7.59
N ALA A 38 -8.07 -1.39 -8.38
CA ALA A 38 -8.18 -1.17 -9.82
C ALA A 38 -7.90 -2.42 -10.68
N THR A 39 -7.53 -3.56 -10.09
CA THR A 39 -6.98 -4.70 -10.85
C THR A 39 -7.73 -6.00 -10.57
N ALA A 40 -8.52 -6.46 -11.55
CA ALA A 40 -9.38 -7.64 -11.46
C ALA A 40 -8.72 -8.95 -10.97
N PRO A 41 -7.48 -9.33 -11.38
CA PRO A 41 -6.87 -10.58 -10.93
C PRO A 41 -6.43 -10.57 -9.46
N VAL A 42 -6.44 -9.43 -8.75
CA VAL A 42 -6.07 -9.38 -7.32
C VAL A 42 -7.23 -9.89 -6.47
N THR A 43 -7.38 -11.22 -6.41
CA THR A 43 -8.48 -11.90 -5.71
C THR A 43 -8.05 -12.64 -4.45
N TRP A 44 -6.75 -12.83 -4.25
CA TRP A 44 -6.21 -13.44 -3.03
C TRP A 44 -5.89 -12.36 -2.00
N SER A 45 -5.98 -12.75 -0.72
CA SER A 45 -5.62 -11.88 0.41
C SER A 45 -4.17 -11.39 0.25
N SER A 46 -4.00 -10.07 0.29
CA SER A 46 -2.72 -9.39 0.17
C SER A 46 -2.16 -9.04 1.54
N ASP A 47 -0.83 -8.95 1.67
CA ASP A 47 -0.14 -8.75 2.93
C ASP A 47 0.35 -7.30 3.12
N LEU A 48 -0.48 -6.32 2.73
CA LEU A 48 -0.20 -4.89 2.84
C LEU A 48 -0.25 -4.41 4.31
N VAL A 49 0.63 -4.95 5.17
CA VAL A 49 0.60 -4.81 6.64
C VAL A 49 1.57 -3.76 7.20
N GLY A 50 2.36 -3.10 6.33
CA GLY A 50 3.42 -2.16 6.73
C GLY A 50 3.02 -1.13 7.80
N PRO A 51 1.92 -0.38 7.59
CA PRO A 51 1.42 0.60 8.57
C PRO A 51 1.08 0.03 9.95
N GLY A 52 0.73 -1.27 10.02
CA GLY A 52 0.46 -1.97 11.28
C GLY A 52 1.70 -2.55 11.96
N LEU A 53 2.82 -2.68 11.24
CA LEU A 53 4.08 -3.26 11.76
C LEU A 53 5.11 -2.20 12.18
N LEU A 54 5.06 -1.01 11.58
CA LEU A 54 6.01 0.06 11.85
C LEU A 54 5.60 0.86 13.10
N CYS A 55 6.58 1.38 13.84
CA CYS A 55 6.31 2.18 15.06
C CYS A 55 5.75 3.58 14.77
N GLY A 56 5.71 3.98 13.51
CA GLY A 56 5.11 5.21 13.04
C GLY A 56 5.14 5.29 11.51
N ASP A 57 4.52 6.33 10.99
CA ASP A 57 4.41 6.63 9.58
C ASP A 57 4.75 8.10 9.32
N ILE A 58 4.80 8.52 8.06
CA ILE A 58 5.04 9.89 7.61
C ILE A 58 3.80 10.51 6.95
N VAL A 59 2.68 9.79 6.97
CA VAL A 59 1.41 10.23 6.38
C VAL A 59 0.28 10.32 7.39
N THR A 60 -0.65 11.23 7.13
CA THR A 60 -1.91 11.38 7.86
C THR A 60 -3.10 11.37 6.87
N PRO A 61 -4.22 10.70 7.18
CA PRO A 61 -4.33 9.69 8.23
C PRO A 61 -3.46 8.45 7.92
N THR A 62 -3.00 7.76 8.97
CA THR A 62 -2.36 6.44 8.81
C THR A 62 -3.42 5.38 8.48
N PHE A 63 -3.05 4.39 7.66
CA PHE A 63 -3.94 3.28 7.34
C PHE A 63 -4.28 2.45 8.58
N THR A 64 -5.58 2.20 8.76
CA THR A 64 -6.10 1.33 9.82
C THR A 64 -6.75 0.09 9.22
N TYR A 65 -6.58 -1.04 9.89
CA TYR A 65 -7.20 -2.30 9.49
C TYR A 65 -8.53 -2.48 10.22
N ALA A 66 -9.58 -2.79 9.47
CA ALA A 66 -10.88 -3.16 10.00
C ALA A 66 -11.34 -4.47 9.36
N ASP A 67 -11.75 -5.44 10.18
CA ASP A 67 -12.22 -6.75 9.74
C ASP A 67 -11.25 -7.47 8.78
N GLY A 68 -9.94 -7.33 9.03
CA GLY A 68 -8.88 -7.93 8.20
C GLY A 68 -8.70 -7.26 6.83
N SER A 69 -9.25 -6.06 6.64
CA SER A 69 -9.22 -5.33 5.37
C SER A 69 -8.68 -3.90 5.52
N LEU A 70 -8.26 -3.33 4.40
CA LEU A 70 -7.92 -1.93 4.25
C LEU A 70 -9.00 -1.25 3.41
N ALA A 71 -9.47 -0.09 3.87
CA ALA A 71 -10.34 0.75 3.07
C ALA A 71 -9.56 1.35 1.89
N VAL A 72 -10.20 1.41 0.72
CA VAL A 72 -9.66 2.14 -0.43
C VAL A 72 -10.01 3.62 -0.25
N PRO A 73 -9.03 4.51 -0.11
CA PRO A 73 -9.35 5.91 0.09
C PRO A 73 -9.76 6.59 -1.23
N ALA A 74 -10.35 7.78 -1.12
CA ALA A 74 -10.58 8.64 -2.28
C ALA A 74 -9.31 9.43 -2.62
N GLY A 75 -9.07 9.68 -3.92
CA GLY A 75 -7.82 10.30 -4.36
C GLY A 75 -6.62 9.40 -4.07
N LEU A 76 -5.57 9.93 -3.44
CA LEU A 76 -4.49 9.11 -2.84
C LEU A 76 -4.76 8.77 -1.37
N GLY A 77 -5.64 9.54 -0.70
CA GLY A 77 -6.07 9.27 0.67
C GLY A 77 -5.12 9.66 1.80
N ILE A 78 -3.99 10.27 1.47
CA ILE A 78 -2.92 10.57 2.41
C ILE A 78 -2.33 11.95 2.15
N ASP A 79 -1.96 12.62 3.23
CA ASP A 79 -1.16 13.84 3.24
C ASP A 79 0.16 13.57 3.98
N LEU A 80 1.26 14.16 3.49
CA LEU A 80 2.55 14.09 4.18
C LEU A 80 2.51 14.95 5.44
N ASP A 81 3.02 14.41 6.54
CA ASP A 81 3.24 15.17 7.77
C ASP A 81 4.70 15.68 7.81
N PRO A 82 4.93 16.99 7.68
CA PRO A 82 6.28 17.56 7.67
C PRO A 82 7.07 17.29 8.96
N ASP A 83 6.40 17.25 10.11
CA ASP A 83 7.04 17.03 11.41
C ASP A 83 7.49 15.56 11.54
N LEU A 84 6.65 14.61 11.09
CA LEU A 84 7.01 13.20 11.04
C LEU A 84 8.09 12.91 10.00
N LEU A 85 8.04 13.58 8.85
CA LEU A 85 9.11 13.52 7.86
C LEU A 85 10.44 13.97 8.48
N LEU A 86 10.49 15.13 9.14
CA LEU A 86 11.68 15.62 9.82
C LEU A 86 12.17 14.67 10.92
N ARG A 87 11.24 14.09 11.69
CA ARG A 87 11.55 13.13 12.75
C ARG A 87 12.18 11.84 12.25
N TYR A 88 11.63 11.26 11.17
CA TYR A 88 12.06 9.96 10.66
C TYR A 88 13.10 10.03 9.55
N THR A 89 13.39 11.23 9.04
CA THR A 89 14.49 11.43 8.11
C THR A 89 15.77 10.96 8.79
N ALA A 90 16.44 10.01 8.15
CA ALA A 90 17.80 9.65 8.54
C ALA A 90 18.69 10.86 8.23
N THR A 91 18.90 11.71 9.23
CA THR A 91 20.03 12.63 9.25
C THR A 91 21.28 11.76 9.41
N GLN A 92 21.77 11.21 8.30
CA GLN A 92 23.06 10.54 8.30
C GLN A 92 24.13 11.55 8.78
N PRO A 93 25.16 11.11 9.51
CA PRO A 93 26.46 11.79 9.46
C PRO A 93 27.05 11.76 8.04
#